data_AF-A0AA35SEM4-F1
#
_entry.id   AF-A0AA35SEM4-F1
#
_cell.length_a   1.000
_cell.length_b   1.000
_cell.length_c   1.000
_cell.angle_alpha   90.00
_cell.angle_beta   90.00
_cell.angle_gamma   90.00
#
_symmetry.space_group_name_H-M   'P 1'
#
loop_
_entity.id
_entity.type
_entity.pdbx_description
1 polymer ?
#
loop_
_entity_poly.entity_id
_entity_poly.type
_entity_poly.pdbx_seq_one_letter_code
_entity_poly.pdbx_strand_id
1 'polypeptide(L)'
;MGAQVIGTCCGFGVDYIKALDGALPDRIPSPRHEPRRVGYIYARQIPHMSKHNVTSNRPPDRQEESQMESRPLVVVGAGVSGTAAAIEAAKAGVQVTLIDENPISTSMVGLNVPQFFGQRFMDALRNKPLMLERVAAANDALAEAEEAGVEVQLGTCVWGAFRNTETSRALDGPQLGLADGKQSWVMKYDRLIVAAGSRDLGMSFVGSNMAGAMGANGAHSLMSRYQALVSTRAMVSWLGNLGLNTARMALDRGIEVAAIVDVSSSVPGDEPFKTALQGEGVDLYTSHTVKEAVGKADDIESVLLVDRRQ
;
A
#
# COMPACT_ATOMS: atom_id res chain seq x y z
N MET A 1 8.96 -17.30 -25.58
CA MET A 1 10.10 -16.48 -25.14
C MET A 1 9.94 -16.25 -23.66
N GLY A 2 10.95 -16.61 -22.87
CA GLY A 2 10.84 -16.75 -21.42
C GLY A 2 10.68 -15.41 -20.71
N ALA A 3 9.77 -15.36 -19.73
CA ALA A 3 9.61 -14.22 -18.85
C ALA A 3 10.87 -14.07 -17.97
N GLN A 4 11.50 -12.92 -18.07
CA GLN A 4 12.67 -12.54 -17.27
C GLN A 4 12.15 -11.92 -15.97
N VAL A 5 12.43 -12.56 -14.83
CA VAL A 5 12.22 -11.94 -13.52
C VAL A 5 13.32 -10.89 -13.35
N ILE A 6 12.98 -9.62 -13.48
CA ILE A 6 13.86 -8.52 -13.10
C ILE A 6 13.41 -8.05 -11.73
N GLY A 7 14.13 -8.47 -10.69
CA GLY A 7 13.86 -8.05 -9.31
C GLY A 7 15.15 -8.09 -8.50
N THR A 8 15.70 -6.92 -8.23
CA THR A 8 16.67 -6.72 -7.13
C THR A 8 15.95 -6.08 -5.98
N CYS A 9 15.95 -6.76 -4.83
CA CYS A 9 15.48 -6.24 -3.56
C CYS A 9 16.44 -5.13 -3.09
N CYS A 10 15.87 -4.09 -2.47
CA CYS A 10 16.53 -2.97 -1.79
C CYS A 10 16.81 -1.73 -2.65
N GLY A 11 15.97 -0.72 -2.45
CA GLY A 11 16.38 0.68 -2.53
C GLY A 11 15.64 1.53 -3.55
N PHE A 12 14.51 2.15 -3.15
CA PHE A 12 13.68 3.03 -3.99
C PHE A 12 13.21 2.42 -5.31
N GLY A 13 11.92 2.12 -5.42
CA GLY A 13 11.29 1.91 -6.73
C GLY A 13 11.45 0.53 -7.35
N VAL A 14 11.24 -0.53 -6.57
CA VAL A 14 10.77 -1.81 -7.13
C VAL A 14 9.49 -2.18 -6.44
N ASP A 15 8.37 -1.69 -6.97
CA ASP A 15 7.13 -2.42 -6.78
C ASP A 15 7.34 -3.82 -7.37
N TYR A 16 6.72 -4.80 -6.74
CA TYR A 16 6.82 -6.18 -7.17
C TYR A 16 6.02 -6.37 -8.47
N ILE A 17 6.61 -6.11 -9.64
CA ILE A 17 5.98 -6.42 -10.92
C ILE A 17 5.93 -7.94 -11.07
N LYS A 18 4.75 -8.52 -10.86
CA LYS A 18 4.49 -9.90 -11.25
C LYS A 18 3.64 -9.90 -12.52
N ALA A 19 4.28 -10.12 -13.67
CA ALA A 19 3.58 -10.51 -14.88
C ALA A 19 3.06 -11.93 -14.67
N LEU A 20 1.73 -12.08 -14.66
CA LEU A 20 1.10 -13.40 -14.58
C LEU A 20 0.77 -13.89 -15.99
N ASP A 21 1.79 -14.40 -16.68
CA ASP A 21 1.61 -15.28 -17.84
C ASP A 21 1.46 -16.75 -17.39
N GLY A 22 0.94 -17.61 -18.26
CA GLY A 22 0.55 -18.99 -17.98
C GLY A 22 1.46 -19.80 -17.03
N ALA A 23 0.80 -20.64 -16.21
CA ALA A 23 1.31 -21.59 -15.21
C ALA A 23 2.31 -21.06 -14.16
N LEU A 24 1.85 -20.97 -12.90
CA LEU A 24 2.74 -20.88 -11.73
C LEU A 24 3.49 -22.22 -11.57
N PRO A 25 4.78 -22.24 -11.18
CA PRO A 25 5.46 -23.49 -10.87
C PRO A 25 4.83 -24.18 -9.64
N ASP A 26 4.75 -25.50 -9.70
CA ASP A 26 3.85 -26.35 -8.89
C ASP A 26 4.11 -26.37 -7.38
N ARG A 27 5.22 -25.86 -6.85
CA ARG A 27 5.53 -25.97 -5.41
C ARG A 27 6.42 -24.86 -4.86
N ILE A 28 5.91 -24.13 -3.87
CA ILE A 28 6.72 -23.67 -2.74
C ILE A 28 6.50 -24.73 -1.64
N PRO A 29 7.53 -25.47 -1.18
CA PRO A 29 7.34 -26.53 -0.21
C PRO A 29 6.92 -25.97 1.15
N SER A 30 5.71 -26.28 1.59
CA SER A 30 5.31 -26.13 3.00
C SER A 30 5.68 -27.41 3.77
N PRO A 31 6.17 -27.30 5.02
CA PRO A 31 6.40 -28.48 5.86
C PRO A 31 5.08 -29.18 6.16
N ARG A 32 5.03 -30.48 5.84
CA ARG A 32 3.86 -31.35 6.04
C ARG A 32 3.44 -31.33 7.50
N HIS A 33 2.23 -30.84 7.77
CA HIS A 33 1.48 -31.16 8.98
C HIS A 33 0.17 -31.80 8.56
N GLU A 34 -0.14 -32.96 9.14
CA GLU A 34 -1.37 -33.71 8.93
C GLU A 34 -2.62 -32.84 9.15
N PRO A 35 -3.71 -33.07 8.40
CA PRO A 35 -4.91 -32.25 8.50
C PRO A 35 -5.62 -32.51 9.84
N ARG A 36 -5.37 -31.65 10.83
CA ARG A 36 -6.27 -31.51 11.97
C ARG A 36 -7.48 -30.71 11.50
N ARG A 37 -8.67 -31.30 11.63
CA ARG A 37 -9.98 -30.68 11.32
C ARG A 37 -10.04 -29.28 11.95
N VAL A 38 -10.03 -28.23 11.14
CA VAL A 38 -10.33 -26.87 11.59
C VAL A 38 -11.83 -26.67 11.43
N GLY A 39 -12.55 -26.75 12.54
CA GLY A 39 -13.94 -26.30 12.60
C GLY A 39 -14.00 -24.78 12.44
N TYR A 40 -14.95 -24.30 11.65
CA TYR A 40 -15.28 -22.88 11.59
C TYR A 40 -15.76 -22.42 12.97
N ILE A 41 -15.12 -21.38 13.53
CA ILE A 41 -15.65 -20.68 14.69
C ILE A 41 -16.69 -19.67 14.17
N TYR A 42 -17.97 -19.97 14.34
CA TYR A 42 -19.01 -18.94 14.41
C TYR A 42 -18.90 -18.29 15.79
N ALA A 43 -18.30 -17.10 15.88
CA ALA A 43 -18.27 -16.37 17.15
C ALA A 43 -19.68 -15.84 17.49
N ARG A 44 -20.18 -16.24 18.67
CA ARG A 44 -21.40 -15.72 19.30
C ARG A 44 -21.24 -14.23 19.65
N GLN A 45 -22.18 -13.43 19.15
CA GLN A 45 -22.78 -12.19 19.70
C GLN A 45 -21.99 -11.41 20.78
N ILE A 46 -21.49 -10.23 20.40
CA ILE A 46 -21.05 -9.16 21.32
C ILE A 46 -22.32 -8.50 21.94
N PRO A 47 -22.47 -8.44 23.27
CA PRO A 47 -23.63 -7.85 23.91
C PRO A 47 -23.42 -6.33 24.00
N HIS A 48 -23.84 -5.57 22.96
CA HIS A 48 -24.29 -4.16 23.01
C HIS A 48 -24.26 -3.48 21.63
N MET A 49 -24.88 -4.09 20.61
CA MET A 49 -25.36 -3.32 19.46
C MET A 49 -26.84 -3.02 19.65
N SER A 50 -27.15 -1.73 19.80
CA SER A 50 -28.50 -1.18 19.66
C SER A 50 -29.08 -1.66 18.33
N LYS A 51 -30.29 -2.22 18.38
CA LYS A 51 -31.03 -2.81 17.26
C LYS A 51 -31.16 -1.78 16.12
N HIS A 52 -30.19 -1.75 15.22
CA HIS A 52 -30.36 -1.13 13.90
C HIS A 52 -30.94 -2.23 13.01
N ASN A 53 -32.09 -1.94 12.42
CA ASN A 53 -32.86 -2.89 11.61
C ASN A 53 -31.97 -3.48 10.51
N VAL A 54 -31.62 -4.77 10.65
CA VAL A 54 -31.19 -5.58 9.50
C VAL A 54 -32.43 -5.79 8.66
N THR A 55 -32.67 -4.89 7.71
CA THR A 55 -33.65 -5.16 6.68
C THR A 55 -33.10 -6.28 5.81
N SER A 56 -33.88 -7.35 5.69
CA SER A 56 -33.70 -8.41 4.70
C SER A 56 -33.93 -7.81 3.30
N ASN A 57 -33.04 -6.94 2.85
CA ASN A 57 -32.97 -6.62 1.43
C ASN A 57 -32.32 -7.83 0.78
N ARG A 58 -33.12 -8.57 0.02
CA ARG A 58 -32.63 -9.49 -1.01
C ARG A 58 -31.53 -8.73 -1.78
N PRO A 59 -30.34 -9.31 -2.01
CA PRO A 59 -29.40 -8.67 -2.91
C PRO A 59 -30.16 -8.36 -4.21
N PRO A 60 -29.97 -7.16 -4.79
CA PRO A 60 -30.62 -6.82 -6.05
C PRO A 60 -30.41 -7.97 -7.04
N ASP A 61 -31.45 -8.29 -7.82
CA ASP A 61 -31.41 -9.36 -8.81
C ASP A 61 -30.09 -9.28 -9.60
N ARG A 62 -29.48 -10.45 -9.88
CA ARG A 62 -28.27 -10.56 -10.71
C ARG A 62 -28.47 -9.64 -11.90
N GLN A 63 -27.72 -8.54 -11.96
CA GLN A 63 -27.64 -7.75 -13.18
C GLN A 63 -27.29 -8.72 -14.29
N GLU A 64 -28.07 -8.66 -15.38
CA GLU A 64 -27.89 -9.49 -16.56
C GLU A 64 -26.39 -9.58 -16.86
N GLU A 65 -25.92 -10.79 -17.15
CA GLU A 65 -24.56 -11.05 -17.64
C GLU A 65 -24.40 -10.34 -19.00
N SER A 66 -24.30 -9.01 -18.98
CA SER A 66 -23.77 -8.24 -20.10
C SER A 66 -22.43 -8.90 -20.40
N GLN A 67 -22.24 -9.35 -21.63
CA GLN A 67 -21.01 -10.01 -22.06
C GLN A 67 -19.84 -9.11 -21.66
N MET A 68 -19.18 -9.46 -20.56
CA MET A 68 -18.15 -8.63 -19.97
C MET A 68 -16.93 -8.76 -20.88
N GLU A 69 -16.72 -7.77 -21.74
CA GLU A 69 -15.59 -7.73 -22.65
C GLU A 69 -14.27 -7.83 -21.86
N SER A 70 -13.36 -8.68 -22.35
CA SER A 70 -12.06 -8.88 -21.70
C SER A 70 -11.15 -7.68 -21.97
N ARG A 71 -10.46 -7.21 -20.94
CA ARG A 71 -9.42 -6.18 -21.08
C ARG A 71 -8.09 -6.82 -21.52
N PRO A 72 -7.45 -6.36 -22.61
CA PRO A 72 -6.21 -6.98 -23.09
C PRO A 72 -5.06 -6.96 -22.07
N LEU A 73 -4.83 -5.82 -21.41
CA LEU A 73 -3.88 -5.70 -20.30
C LEU A 73 -4.47 -4.87 -19.17
N VAL A 74 -4.43 -5.42 -17.96
CA VAL A 74 -4.74 -4.70 -16.73
C VAL A 74 -3.47 -4.54 -15.89
N VAL A 75 -3.21 -3.32 -15.41
CA VAL A 75 -2.14 -3.00 -14.47
C VAL A 75 -2.77 -2.56 -13.16
N VAL A 76 -2.40 -3.18 -12.04
CA VAL A 76 -2.95 -2.89 -10.71
C VAL A 76 -1.90 -2.18 -9.86
N GLY A 77 -2.17 -0.93 -9.52
CA GLY A 77 -1.30 -0.02 -8.76
C GLY A 77 -0.66 1.02 -9.68
N ALA A 78 -0.95 2.30 -9.45
CA ALA A 78 -0.36 3.44 -10.14
C ALA A 78 0.79 4.07 -9.33
N GLY A 79 1.65 3.19 -8.80
CA GLY A 79 2.98 3.56 -8.33
C GLY A 79 3.95 3.72 -9.51
N VAL A 80 5.23 3.98 -9.21
CA VAL A 80 6.28 4.23 -10.21
C VAL A 80 6.37 3.08 -11.22
N SER A 81 6.29 1.82 -10.75
CA SER A 81 6.39 0.68 -11.67
C SER A 81 5.15 0.50 -12.55
N GLY A 82 3.97 0.81 -12.02
CA GLY A 82 2.71 0.52 -12.68
C GLY A 82 2.40 1.54 -13.75
N THR A 83 2.67 2.83 -13.47
CA THR A 83 2.62 3.87 -14.51
C THR A 83 3.65 3.60 -15.59
N ALA A 84 4.90 3.28 -15.23
CA ALA A 84 5.94 2.94 -16.21
C ALA A 84 5.54 1.73 -17.09
N ALA A 85 5.06 0.65 -16.48
CA ALA A 85 4.62 -0.54 -17.21
C ALA A 85 3.43 -0.25 -18.13
N ALA A 86 2.46 0.55 -17.66
CA ALA A 86 1.29 0.93 -18.43
C ALA A 86 1.66 1.81 -19.64
N ILE A 87 2.50 2.82 -19.43
CA ILE A 87 2.99 3.73 -20.47
C ILE A 87 3.73 2.95 -21.57
N GLU A 88 4.68 2.10 -21.19
CA GLU A 88 5.47 1.33 -22.17
C GLU A 88 4.62 0.33 -22.95
N ALA A 89 3.64 -0.32 -22.30
CA ALA A 89 2.71 -1.21 -22.98
C ALA A 89 1.78 -0.45 -23.96
N ALA A 90 1.31 0.74 -23.58
CA ALA A 90 0.48 1.57 -24.43
C ALA A 90 1.26 2.11 -25.64
N LYS A 91 2.51 2.55 -25.46
CA LYS A 91 3.44 2.93 -26.54
C LYS A 91 3.69 1.77 -27.52
N ALA A 92 3.61 0.53 -27.06
CA ALA A 92 3.68 -0.67 -27.90
C ALA A 92 2.36 -1.05 -28.60
N GLY A 93 1.30 -0.25 -28.44
CA GLY A 93 -0.01 -0.44 -29.08
C GLY A 93 -0.97 -1.37 -28.34
N VAL A 94 -0.66 -1.74 -27.09
CA VAL A 94 -1.55 -2.57 -26.26
C VAL A 94 -2.62 -1.67 -25.64
N GLN A 95 -3.88 -2.12 -25.62
CA GLN A 95 -4.92 -1.46 -24.84
C GLN A 95 -4.73 -1.77 -23.35
N VAL A 96 -4.47 -0.74 -22.55
CA VAL A 96 -4.13 -0.88 -21.13
C VAL A 96 -5.19 -0.21 -20.26
N THR A 97 -5.63 -0.91 -19.22
CA THR A 97 -6.38 -0.33 -18.10
C THR A 97 -5.48 -0.32 -16.86
N LEU A 98 -5.18 0.87 -16.34
CA LEU A 98 -4.42 1.07 -15.10
C LEU A 98 -5.38 1.38 -13.96
N ILE A 99 -5.39 0.55 -12.92
CA ILE A 99 -6.32 0.67 -11.79
C ILE A 99 -5.55 0.97 -10.52
N ASP A 100 -5.97 1.99 -9.76
CA ASP A 100 -5.40 2.34 -8.46
C ASP A 100 -6.48 2.71 -7.44
N GLU A 101 -6.26 2.30 -6.19
CA GLU A 101 -7.21 2.52 -5.10
C GLU A 101 -7.20 3.94 -4.53
N ASN A 102 -6.18 4.75 -4.85
CA ASN A 102 -6.08 6.12 -4.37
C ASN A 102 -6.92 7.07 -5.22
N PRO A 103 -7.53 8.12 -4.64
CA PRO A 103 -7.56 8.41 -3.21
C PRO A 103 -8.42 7.40 -2.44
N ILE A 104 -7.87 6.89 -1.34
CA ILE A 104 -8.57 5.92 -0.48
C ILE A 104 -9.72 6.65 0.22
N SER A 105 -10.90 6.00 0.28
CA SER A 105 -12.03 6.53 1.05
C SER A 105 -11.69 6.62 2.53
N THR A 106 -12.10 7.69 3.23
CA THR A 106 -11.96 7.84 4.69
C THR A 106 -12.47 6.64 5.48
N SER A 107 -13.55 6.00 5.02
CA SER A 107 -14.12 4.78 5.62
C SER A 107 -13.21 3.55 5.50
N MET A 108 -12.30 3.54 4.53
CA MET A 108 -11.41 2.42 4.23
C MET A 108 -9.98 2.66 4.71
N VAL A 109 -9.61 3.87 5.13
CA VAL A 109 -8.27 4.23 5.62
C VAL A 109 -7.80 3.31 6.74
N GLY A 110 -8.64 3.12 7.76
CA GLY A 110 -8.29 2.26 8.90
C GLY A 110 -8.18 0.78 8.53
N LEU A 111 -8.69 0.40 7.35
CA LEU A 111 -8.63 -0.94 6.76
C LEU A 111 -7.60 -1.02 5.62
N ASN A 112 -6.96 0.09 5.25
CA ASN A 112 -6.00 0.13 4.16
C ASN A 112 -4.69 -0.49 4.63
N VAL A 113 -4.62 -1.80 4.44
CA VAL A 113 -3.37 -2.54 4.44
C VAL A 113 -3.05 -2.64 2.95
N PRO A 114 -2.14 -1.81 2.38
CA PRO A 114 -0.73 -1.76 2.78
C PRO A 114 -0.28 -0.65 3.74
N GLN A 115 -0.88 0.54 3.69
CA GLN A 115 -0.27 1.76 4.26
C GLN A 115 -0.78 2.07 5.66
N PHE A 116 0.12 2.13 6.65
CA PHE A 116 -0.27 2.42 8.03
C PHE A 116 -0.27 3.93 8.27
N PHE A 117 -1.38 4.61 7.99
CA PHE A 117 -1.43 6.07 8.09
C PHE A 117 -1.53 6.64 9.52
N GLY A 118 -1.79 5.79 10.52
CA GLY A 118 -2.09 6.23 11.87
C GLY A 118 -3.38 7.06 11.94
N GLN A 119 -3.57 7.82 13.02
CA GLN A 119 -4.79 8.63 13.23
C GLN A 119 -4.73 10.01 12.55
N ARG A 120 -3.53 10.47 12.15
CA ARG A 120 -3.32 11.80 11.52
C ARG A 120 -3.91 11.94 10.12
N PHE A 121 -4.28 10.83 9.48
CA PHE A 121 -4.84 10.82 8.12
C PHE A 121 -6.29 11.29 8.05
N MET A 122 -7.05 11.08 9.12
CA MET A 122 -8.52 11.18 9.10
C MET A 122 -9.02 12.62 8.91
N ASP A 123 -8.33 13.59 9.50
CA ASP A 123 -8.70 15.00 9.39
C ASP A 123 -8.37 15.58 8.01
N ALA A 124 -7.27 15.13 7.40
CA ALA A 124 -6.80 15.65 6.12
C ALA A 124 -7.62 15.16 4.91
N LEU A 125 -8.32 14.02 5.05
CA LEU A 125 -9.07 13.38 3.96
C LEU A 125 -10.56 13.75 3.86
N ARG A 126 -11.08 14.68 4.67
CA ARG A 126 -12.53 15.01 4.70
C ARG A 126 -13.07 15.51 3.34
N ASN A 127 -12.20 16.00 2.45
CA ASN A 127 -12.57 16.54 1.15
C ASN A 127 -12.11 15.63 0.00
N LYS A 128 -12.95 14.66 -0.39
CA LYS A 128 -12.63 13.68 -1.44
C LYS A 128 -12.27 14.30 -2.81
N PRO A 129 -13.00 15.31 -3.33
CA PRO A 129 -12.60 16.00 -4.57
C PRO A 129 -11.18 16.58 -4.51
N LEU A 130 -10.83 17.26 -3.41
CA LEU A 130 -9.48 17.79 -3.21
C LEU A 130 -8.43 16.67 -3.20
N MET A 131 -8.75 15.51 -2.63
CA MET A 131 -7.82 14.38 -2.61
C MET A 131 -7.61 13.77 -4.00
N LEU A 132 -8.64 13.72 -4.83
CA LEU A 132 -8.49 13.26 -6.22
C LEU A 132 -7.59 14.22 -7.02
N GLU A 133 -7.81 15.53 -6.88
CA GLU A 133 -6.97 16.56 -7.49
C GLU A 133 -5.51 16.44 -7.03
N ARG A 134 -5.27 16.27 -5.73
CA ARG A 134 -3.91 16.10 -5.20
C ARG A 134 -3.24 14.82 -5.68
N VAL A 135 -3.96 13.69 -5.72
CA VAL A 135 -3.41 12.42 -6.23
C VAL A 135 -3.02 12.55 -7.70
N ALA A 136 -3.86 13.20 -8.51
CA ALA A 136 -3.57 13.44 -9.92
C ALA A 136 -2.38 14.40 -10.10
N ALA A 137 -2.39 15.54 -9.40
CA ALA A 137 -1.35 16.56 -9.48
C ALA A 137 0.01 16.10 -8.90
N ALA A 138 0.02 15.14 -7.98
CA ALA A 138 1.25 14.64 -7.37
C ALA A 138 1.97 13.58 -8.23
N ASN A 139 1.37 13.12 -9.34
CA ASN A 139 1.93 12.06 -10.16
C ASN A 139 1.85 12.42 -11.65
N ASP A 140 2.85 13.14 -12.14
CA ASP A 140 2.98 13.50 -13.56
C ASP A 140 2.91 12.28 -14.49
N ALA A 141 3.33 11.10 -14.01
CA ALA A 141 3.26 9.86 -14.78
C ALA A 141 1.83 9.35 -15.00
N LEU A 142 0.83 9.81 -14.23
CA LEU A 142 -0.58 9.55 -14.54
C LEU A 142 -1.02 10.33 -15.78
N ALA A 143 -0.62 11.60 -15.88
CA ALA A 143 -0.89 12.40 -17.07
C ALA A 143 -0.17 11.82 -18.29
N GLU A 144 1.10 11.43 -18.17
CA GLU A 144 1.83 10.74 -19.24
C GLU A 144 1.14 9.43 -19.66
N ALA A 145 0.60 8.66 -18.70
CA ALA A 145 -0.14 7.44 -19.00
C ALA A 145 -1.42 7.72 -19.80
N GLU A 146 -2.22 8.71 -19.40
CA GLU A 146 -3.42 9.12 -20.14
C GLU A 146 -3.06 9.62 -21.54
N GLU A 147 -2.01 10.43 -21.69
CA GLU A 147 -1.51 10.91 -22.98
C GLU A 147 -1.03 9.76 -23.89
N ALA A 148 -0.46 8.70 -23.30
CA ALA A 148 -0.08 7.47 -24.00
C ALA A 148 -1.29 6.59 -24.39
N GLY A 149 -2.51 6.95 -23.98
CA GLY A 149 -3.74 6.20 -24.28
C GLY A 149 -4.08 5.11 -23.27
N VAL A 150 -3.50 5.14 -22.07
CA VAL A 150 -3.87 4.25 -20.96
C VAL A 150 -5.22 4.69 -20.38
N GLU A 151 -6.14 3.76 -20.18
CA GLU A 151 -7.37 4.02 -19.41
C GLU A 151 -7.05 3.98 -17.91
N VAL A 152 -7.00 5.14 -17.27
CA VAL A 152 -6.70 5.26 -15.84
C VAL A 152 -7.99 5.25 -15.00
N GLN A 153 -8.08 4.33 -14.05
CA GLN A 153 -9.18 4.21 -13.09
C GLN A 153 -8.67 4.38 -11.65
N LEU A 154 -8.77 5.61 -11.13
CA LEU A 154 -8.44 5.95 -9.74
C LEU A 154 -9.62 5.67 -8.79
N GLY A 155 -9.33 5.60 -7.49
CA GLY A 155 -10.33 5.37 -6.44
C GLY A 155 -11.02 4.00 -6.52
N THR A 156 -10.39 3.04 -7.20
CA THR A 156 -10.94 1.70 -7.46
C THR A 156 -9.98 0.65 -6.88
N CYS A 157 -10.48 -0.13 -5.92
CA CYS A 157 -9.72 -1.18 -5.27
C CYS A 157 -9.90 -2.50 -6.02
N VAL A 158 -8.79 -3.15 -6.37
CA VAL A 158 -8.79 -4.55 -6.81
C VAL A 158 -8.59 -5.44 -5.59
N TRP A 159 -9.68 -6.02 -5.09
CA TRP A 159 -9.68 -6.81 -3.87
C TRP A 159 -9.35 -8.29 -4.10
N GLY A 160 -9.39 -8.75 -5.36
CA GLY A 160 -9.05 -10.13 -5.69
C GLY A 160 -8.76 -10.36 -7.17
N ALA A 161 -7.87 -11.32 -7.44
CA ALA A 161 -7.64 -11.85 -8.78
C ALA A 161 -7.97 -13.34 -8.78
N PHE A 162 -8.92 -13.73 -9.61
CA PHE A 162 -9.47 -15.08 -9.69
C PHE A 162 -9.08 -15.73 -11.00
N ARG A 163 -8.70 -17.01 -10.92
CA ARG A 163 -8.39 -17.85 -12.06
C ARG A 163 -8.84 -19.26 -11.76
N ASN A 164 -9.19 -20.00 -12.82
CA ASN A 164 -9.41 -21.43 -12.67
C ASN A 164 -8.10 -22.11 -12.23
N THR A 165 -8.24 -23.07 -11.34
CA THR A 165 -7.20 -24.01 -10.92
C THR A 165 -7.63 -25.42 -11.31
N GLU A 166 -6.76 -26.42 -11.11
CA GLU A 166 -7.16 -27.83 -11.30
C GLU A 166 -8.39 -28.21 -10.47
N THR A 167 -8.52 -27.61 -9.28
CA THR A 167 -9.57 -27.90 -8.30
C THR A 167 -10.76 -26.94 -8.36
N SER A 168 -10.71 -25.87 -9.15
CA SER A 168 -11.77 -24.88 -9.29
C SER A 168 -11.87 -24.40 -10.74
N ARG A 169 -12.92 -24.82 -11.44
CA ARG A 169 -13.14 -24.51 -12.88
C ARG A 169 -14.43 -23.74 -13.15
N ALA A 170 -14.93 -23.02 -12.14
CA ALA A 170 -16.24 -22.36 -12.20
C ALA A 170 -16.25 -21.05 -13.00
N LEU A 171 -15.08 -20.53 -13.40
CA LEU A 171 -14.97 -19.24 -14.08
C LEU A 171 -14.83 -19.41 -15.59
N ASP A 172 -15.47 -18.53 -16.35
CA ASP A 172 -15.36 -18.44 -17.80
C ASP A 172 -14.14 -17.59 -18.23
N GLY A 173 -13.00 -17.82 -17.56
CA GLY A 173 -11.76 -17.06 -17.73
C GLY A 173 -11.27 -16.35 -16.47
N PRO A 174 -10.04 -15.80 -16.49
CA PRO A 174 -9.51 -15.03 -15.38
C PRO A 174 -10.27 -13.71 -15.20
N GLN A 175 -10.52 -13.36 -13.93
CA GLN A 175 -11.34 -12.21 -13.55
C GLN A 175 -10.73 -11.47 -12.36
N LEU A 176 -10.88 -10.14 -12.33
CA LEU A 176 -10.61 -9.32 -11.17
C LEU A 176 -11.92 -9.02 -10.45
N GLY A 177 -11.88 -9.01 -9.12
CA GLY A 177 -12.89 -8.39 -8.28
C GLY A 177 -12.50 -6.96 -8.00
N LEU A 178 -13.36 -6.01 -8.35
CA LEU A 178 -13.18 -4.58 -8.14
C LEU A 178 -14.23 -4.03 -7.20
N ALA A 179 -13.89 -2.94 -6.52
CA ALA A 179 -14.84 -2.16 -5.75
C ALA A 179 -14.44 -0.69 -5.73
N ASP A 180 -15.43 0.18 -5.75
CA ASP A 180 -15.28 1.60 -5.44
C ASP A 180 -16.12 1.95 -4.20
N GLY A 181 -16.30 3.24 -3.93
CA GLY A 181 -17.11 3.69 -2.81
C GLY A 181 -18.63 3.45 -2.95
N LYS A 182 -19.10 2.85 -4.04
CA LYS A 182 -20.53 2.71 -4.37
C LYS A 182 -20.94 1.27 -4.66
N GLN A 183 -20.07 0.49 -5.30
CA GLN A 183 -20.39 -0.83 -5.81
C GLN A 183 -19.16 -1.74 -5.92
N SER A 184 -19.43 -3.02 -6.13
CA SER A 184 -18.44 -4.05 -6.47
C SER A 184 -18.84 -4.74 -7.77
N TRP A 185 -17.86 -5.02 -8.63
CA TRP A 185 -18.08 -5.69 -9.90
C TRP A 185 -16.92 -6.61 -10.25
N VAL A 186 -17.06 -7.35 -11.35
CA VAL A 186 -16.01 -8.20 -11.89
C VAL A 186 -15.56 -7.70 -13.26
N MET A 187 -14.29 -7.89 -13.60
CA MET A 187 -13.71 -7.54 -14.89
C MET A 187 -12.90 -8.71 -15.42
N LYS A 188 -13.14 -9.12 -16.68
CA LYS A 188 -12.30 -10.11 -17.37
C LYS A 188 -11.03 -9.44 -17.88
N TYR A 189 -9.91 -10.18 -17.90
CA TYR A 189 -8.65 -9.69 -18.43
C TYR A 189 -7.88 -10.78 -19.17
N ASP A 190 -7.07 -10.43 -20.17
CA ASP A 190 -6.21 -11.39 -20.85
C ASP A 190 -4.84 -11.48 -20.17
N ARG A 191 -4.31 -10.34 -19.72
CA ARG A 191 -3.03 -10.20 -19.01
C ARG A 191 -3.14 -9.28 -17.80
N LEU A 192 -2.39 -9.61 -16.75
CA LEU A 192 -2.39 -8.86 -15.49
C LEU A 192 -0.95 -8.58 -15.05
N ILE A 193 -0.65 -7.31 -14.84
CA ILE A 193 0.52 -6.84 -14.10
C ILE A 193 0.05 -6.43 -12.71
N VAL A 194 0.57 -7.09 -11.69
CA VAL A 194 0.40 -6.65 -10.31
C VAL A 194 1.57 -5.75 -9.96
N ALA A 195 1.29 -4.48 -9.69
CA ALA A 195 2.23 -3.42 -9.30
C ALA A 195 1.75 -2.73 -8.00
N ALA A 196 1.17 -3.53 -7.09
CA ALA A 196 0.47 -3.06 -5.88
C ALA A 196 1.41 -2.56 -4.75
N GLY A 197 2.69 -2.33 -5.05
CA GLY A 197 3.69 -1.83 -4.12
C GLY A 197 3.99 -2.75 -2.93
N SER A 198 4.32 -2.14 -1.80
CA SER A 198 4.70 -2.81 -0.56
C SER A 198 3.86 -2.31 0.62
N ARG A 199 3.80 -3.11 1.69
CA ARG A 199 3.04 -2.81 2.90
C ARG A 199 3.95 -2.30 4.01
N ASP A 200 3.47 -1.31 4.76
CA ASP A 200 4.11 -0.93 6.02
C ASP A 200 3.98 -2.09 7.01
N LEU A 201 5.06 -2.34 7.74
CA LEU A 201 5.07 -3.26 8.86
C LEU A 201 4.85 -2.45 10.15
N GLY A 202 3.66 -2.55 10.72
CA GLY A 202 3.37 -1.95 12.02
C GLY A 202 4.22 -2.60 13.12
N MET A 203 5.09 -1.82 13.76
CA MET A 203 5.88 -2.29 14.90
C MET A 203 5.03 -2.30 16.17
N SER A 204 5.25 -3.30 17.03
CA SER A 204 4.60 -3.39 18.33
C SER A 204 5.57 -2.94 19.42
N PHE A 205 5.23 -1.84 20.08
CA PHE A 205 5.92 -1.30 21.26
C PHE A 205 4.91 -0.49 22.08
N VAL A 206 5.23 -0.14 23.32
CA VAL A 206 4.31 0.64 24.17
C VAL A 206 4.11 2.03 23.54
N GLY A 207 2.86 2.41 23.28
CA GLY A 207 2.56 3.68 22.58
C GLY A 207 2.59 3.61 21.05
N SER A 208 2.77 2.41 20.44
CA SER A 208 2.77 2.27 18.98
C SER A 208 1.41 2.52 18.31
N ASN A 209 0.34 2.66 19.10
CA ASN A 209 -1.02 2.98 18.67
C ASN A 209 -1.38 4.46 18.84
N MET A 210 -0.46 5.30 19.32
CA MET A 210 -0.68 6.74 19.49
C MET A 210 -0.84 7.44 18.14
N ALA A 211 -1.54 8.57 18.10
CA ALA A 211 -1.88 9.26 16.86
C ALA A 211 -0.66 9.70 16.02
N GLY A 212 0.47 9.99 16.67
CA GLY A 212 1.74 10.32 16.02
C GLY A 212 2.47 9.13 15.39
N ALA A 213 2.10 7.89 15.72
CA ALA A 213 2.71 6.69 15.14
C ALA A 213 2.07 6.35 13.79
N MET A 214 2.91 6.22 12.76
CA MET A 214 2.51 5.83 11.40
C MET A 214 3.63 5.06 10.70
N GLY A 215 3.29 4.34 9.64
CA GLY A 215 4.24 3.66 8.77
C GLY A 215 4.95 4.63 7.85
N ALA A 216 6.13 4.25 7.38
CA ALA A 216 6.96 5.12 6.54
C ALA A 216 6.35 5.38 5.16
N ASN A 217 5.68 4.38 4.55
CA ASN A 217 4.94 4.59 3.31
C ASN A 217 3.68 5.44 3.55
N GLY A 218 2.98 5.23 4.66
CA GLY A 218 1.88 6.10 5.08
C GLY A 218 2.30 7.56 5.23
N ALA A 219 3.42 7.82 5.91
CA ALA A 219 4.00 9.15 6.04
C ALA A 219 4.43 9.74 4.69
N HIS A 220 5.08 8.93 3.85
CA HIS A 220 5.47 9.34 2.51
C HIS A 220 4.25 9.75 1.68
N SER A 221 3.22 8.90 1.60
CA SER A 221 1.97 9.21 0.91
C SER A 221 1.31 10.48 1.42
N LEU A 222 1.28 10.68 2.75
CA LEU A 222 0.78 11.89 3.37
C LEU A 222 1.59 13.13 2.96
N MET A 223 2.90 13.02 2.85
CA MET A 223 3.78 14.11 2.46
C MET A 223 3.71 14.42 0.96
N SER A 224 3.72 13.40 0.10
CA SER A 224 3.77 13.54 -1.36
C SER A 224 2.38 13.53 -1.98
N ARG A 225 1.77 12.35 -2.09
CA ARG A 225 0.52 12.09 -2.82
C ARG A 225 -0.65 12.90 -2.29
N TYR A 226 -0.80 13.00 -0.97
CA TYR A 226 -1.94 13.64 -0.33
C TYR A 226 -1.66 15.06 0.19
N GLN A 227 -0.39 15.47 0.28
CA GLN A 227 0.04 16.78 0.81
C GLN A 227 -0.71 17.18 2.10
N ALA A 228 -0.78 16.24 3.02
CA ALA A 228 -1.71 16.18 4.14
C ALA A 228 -1.00 15.88 5.48
N LEU A 229 0.31 15.62 5.49
CA LEU A 229 1.03 15.39 6.75
C LEU A 229 1.10 16.69 7.55
N VAL A 230 0.47 16.72 8.72
CA VAL A 230 0.62 17.80 9.70
C VAL A 230 1.57 17.33 10.79
N SER A 231 2.80 17.83 10.77
CA SER A 231 3.84 17.55 11.75
C SER A 231 4.90 18.64 11.69
N THR A 232 5.46 19.01 12.85
CA THR A 232 6.62 19.92 12.94
C THR A 232 7.92 19.18 13.21
N ARG A 233 7.84 17.97 13.79
CA ARG A 233 8.98 17.14 14.17
C ARG A 233 8.64 15.66 14.02
N ALA A 234 9.59 14.87 13.53
CA ALA A 234 9.48 13.44 13.31
C ALA A 234 10.71 12.68 13.79
N MET A 235 10.53 11.41 14.13
CA MET A 235 11.60 10.42 14.29
C MET A 235 11.31 9.28 13.33
N VAL A 236 12.31 8.84 12.56
CA VAL A 236 12.16 7.72 11.63
C VAL A 236 12.78 6.48 12.26
N SER A 237 11.97 5.45 12.46
CA SER A 237 12.46 4.14 12.93
C SER A 237 12.54 3.16 11.75
N TRP A 238 13.55 2.29 11.80
CA TRP A 238 13.90 1.26 10.82
C TRP A 238 14.57 1.80 9.55
N LEU A 239 15.88 1.55 9.42
CA LEU A 239 16.74 2.00 8.33
C LEU A 239 16.79 0.97 7.19
N GLY A 240 16.22 1.40 6.09
CA GLY A 240 16.75 1.14 4.76
C GLY A 240 16.63 2.43 3.96
N ASN A 241 16.78 2.36 2.64
CA ASN A 241 16.61 3.55 1.80
C ASN A 241 15.24 4.22 2.01
N LEU A 242 14.18 3.46 2.34
CA LEU A 242 12.87 4.03 2.67
C LEU A 242 12.96 5.02 3.84
N GLY A 243 13.54 4.63 4.97
CA GLY A 243 13.68 5.51 6.14
C GLY A 243 14.53 6.75 5.86
N LEU A 244 15.67 6.59 5.17
CA LEU A 244 16.54 7.71 4.83
C LEU A 244 15.86 8.73 3.91
N ASN A 245 15.13 8.27 2.90
CA ASN A 245 14.42 9.17 1.99
C ASN A 245 13.14 9.74 2.63
N THR A 246 12.48 9.01 3.52
CA THR A 246 11.38 9.58 4.32
C THR A 246 11.91 10.73 5.20
N ALA A 247 13.09 10.58 5.79
CA ALA A 247 13.75 11.66 6.54
C ALA A 247 14.08 12.86 5.63
N ARG A 248 14.72 12.63 4.48
CA ARG A 248 14.98 13.69 3.48
C ARG A 248 13.70 14.42 3.08
N MET A 249 12.66 13.67 2.73
CA MET A 249 11.37 14.22 2.32
C MET A 249 10.71 15.07 3.41
N ALA A 250 10.88 14.68 4.67
CA ALA A 250 10.40 15.43 5.82
C ALA A 250 11.16 16.76 5.96
N LEU A 251 12.49 16.73 5.87
CA LEU A 251 13.33 17.95 5.88
C LEU A 251 12.97 18.91 4.75
N ASP A 252 12.79 18.40 3.52
CA ASP A 252 12.39 19.20 2.35
C ASP A 252 11.01 19.87 2.54
N ARG A 253 10.19 19.37 3.47
CA ARG A 253 8.88 19.92 3.85
C ARG A 253 8.93 20.79 5.12
N GLY A 254 10.12 21.06 5.64
CA GLY A 254 10.30 21.84 6.86
C GLY A 254 9.93 21.10 8.14
N ILE A 255 9.81 19.77 8.10
CA ILE A 255 9.60 18.94 9.29
C ILE A 255 10.97 18.60 9.86
N GLU A 256 11.20 18.96 11.12
CA GLU A 256 12.44 18.62 11.81
C GLU A 256 12.56 17.10 11.99
N VAL A 257 13.68 16.51 11.57
CA VAL A 257 13.94 15.09 11.83
C VAL A 257 14.85 14.96 13.04
N ALA A 258 14.24 14.60 14.18
CA ALA A 258 14.91 14.47 15.47
C ALA A 258 16.01 13.41 15.47
N ALA A 259 15.71 12.27 14.86
CA ALA A 259 16.60 11.12 14.81
C ALA A 259 16.11 10.12 13.79
N ILE A 260 17.06 9.32 13.31
CA ILE A 260 16.81 8.08 12.59
C ILE A 260 17.37 6.92 13.41
N VAL A 261 16.54 5.91 13.64
CA VAL A 261 16.82 4.79 14.55
C VAL A 261 16.76 3.48 13.79
N ASP A 262 17.74 2.60 13.97
CA ASP A 262 17.69 1.26 13.41
C ASP A 262 18.37 0.20 14.25
N VAL A 263 17.86 -1.01 14.07
CA VAL A 263 18.28 -2.21 14.76
C VAL A 263 19.61 -2.78 14.27
N SER A 264 20.03 -2.44 13.04
CA SER A 264 21.26 -2.92 12.43
C SER A 264 22.47 -2.22 13.04
N SER A 265 23.60 -2.93 13.07
CA SER A 265 24.88 -2.39 13.57
C SER A 265 25.46 -1.28 12.69
N SER A 266 25.00 -1.20 11.44
CA SER A 266 25.33 -0.14 10.49
C SER A 266 24.10 0.15 9.65
N VAL A 267 23.94 1.40 9.26
CA VAL A 267 22.85 1.85 8.39
C VAL A 267 23.14 1.45 6.95
N PRO A 268 22.33 0.57 6.34
CA PRO A 268 22.43 0.30 4.90
C PRO A 268 22.03 1.58 4.13
N GLY A 269 22.90 2.06 3.24
CA GLY A 269 22.65 3.26 2.45
C GLY A 269 23.93 3.97 2.02
N ASP A 270 23.79 4.91 1.09
CA ASP A 270 24.89 5.73 0.54
C ASP A 270 25.52 6.62 1.63
N GLU A 271 26.83 6.51 1.84
CA GLU A 271 27.57 7.28 2.87
C GLU A 271 27.46 8.80 2.72
N PRO A 272 27.59 9.38 1.50
CA PRO A 272 27.28 10.77 1.24
C PRO A 272 25.88 11.19 1.73
N PHE A 273 24.86 10.35 1.48
CA PHE A 273 23.49 10.67 1.85
C PHE A 273 23.29 10.71 3.37
N LYS A 274 23.92 9.77 4.09
CA LYS A 274 23.93 9.76 5.56
C LYS A 274 24.67 10.97 6.12
N THR A 275 25.83 11.29 5.55
CA THR A 275 26.64 12.45 5.96
C THR A 275 25.88 13.76 5.77
N ALA A 276 25.14 13.90 4.67
CA ALA A 276 24.29 15.07 4.42
C ALA A 276 23.20 15.23 5.50
N LEU A 277 22.48 14.16 5.82
CA LEU A 277 21.45 14.19 6.88
C LEU A 277 22.04 14.56 8.24
N GLN A 278 23.21 14.01 8.58
CA GLN A 278 23.90 14.37 9.83
C GLN A 278 24.37 15.83 9.85
N GLY A 279 24.85 16.35 8.72
CA GLY A 279 25.22 17.76 8.55
C GLY A 279 24.04 18.72 8.72
N GLU A 280 22.81 18.23 8.50
CA GLU A 280 21.55 18.95 8.74
C GLU A 280 21.00 18.73 10.16
N GLY A 281 21.77 18.11 11.06
CA GLY A 281 21.43 17.94 12.47
C GLY A 281 20.60 16.70 12.79
N VAL A 282 20.50 15.74 11.87
CA VAL A 282 19.76 14.48 12.10
C VAL A 282 20.65 13.46 12.81
N ASP A 283 20.28 13.10 14.04
CA ASP A 283 20.96 12.05 14.79
C ASP A 283 20.72 10.66 14.19
N LEU A 284 21.73 9.79 14.22
CA LEU A 284 21.68 8.44 13.67
C LEU A 284 21.99 7.39 14.75
N TYR A 285 20.96 6.68 15.22
CA TYR A 285 21.08 5.65 16.24
C TYR A 285 21.05 4.25 15.60
N THR A 286 22.20 3.60 15.50
CA THR A 286 22.35 2.19 15.05
C THR A 286 22.37 1.24 16.22
N SER A 287 22.02 -0.03 16.02
CA SER A 287 21.84 -1.02 17.09
C SER A 287 20.79 -0.62 18.13
N HIS A 288 19.85 0.27 17.80
CA HIS A 288 18.81 0.74 18.70
C HIS A 288 17.42 0.32 18.21
N THR A 289 16.48 0.15 19.15
CA THR A 289 15.06 -0.02 18.83
C THR A 289 14.21 0.86 19.72
N VAL A 290 13.00 1.18 19.26
CA VAL A 290 11.98 1.83 20.08
C VAL A 290 11.48 0.85 21.14
N LYS A 291 11.54 1.25 22.41
CA LYS A 291 10.92 0.53 23.52
C LYS A 291 9.53 1.08 23.84
N GLU A 292 9.41 2.40 23.86
CA GLU A 292 8.21 3.10 24.29
C GLU A 292 8.11 4.48 23.64
N ALA A 293 6.92 4.86 23.19
CA ALA A 293 6.56 6.23 22.86
C ALA A 293 5.70 6.80 24.00
N VAL A 294 6.04 8.02 24.43
CA VAL A 294 5.39 8.72 25.54
C VAL A 294 4.81 10.03 25.02
N GLY A 295 3.61 10.36 25.46
CA GLY A 295 2.93 11.60 25.12
C GLY A 295 1.46 11.57 25.53
N LYS A 296 0.63 12.35 24.85
CA LYS A 296 -0.80 12.49 25.11
C LYS A 296 -1.63 11.67 24.11
N ALA A 297 -2.94 11.59 24.33
CA ALA A 297 -3.83 10.80 23.47
C ALA A 297 -3.78 11.21 21.98
N ASP A 298 -3.42 12.46 21.71
CA ASP A 298 -3.36 13.10 20.40
C ASP A 298 -1.95 13.16 19.79
N ASP A 299 -0.87 12.92 20.56
CA ASP A 299 0.48 12.99 20.00
C ASP A 299 1.59 12.32 20.82
N ILE A 300 2.70 12.02 20.14
CA ILE A 300 3.95 11.54 20.73
C ILE A 300 4.83 12.76 21.07
N GLU A 301 5.24 12.87 22.33
CA GLU A 301 6.13 13.95 22.82
C GLU A 301 7.58 13.48 22.93
N SER A 302 7.81 12.20 23.24
CA SER A 302 9.16 11.62 23.32
C SER A 302 9.15 10.12 23.02
N VAL A 303 10.32 9.59 22.67
CA VAL A 303 10.51 8.17 22.37
C VAL A 303 11.72 7.64 23.14
N LEU A 304 11.51 6.56 23.88
CA LEU A 304 12.55 5.84 24.61
C LEU A 304 13.18 4.78 23.70
N LEU A 305 14.49 4.90 23.50
CA LEU A 305 15.29 3.95 22.73
C LEU A 305 16.01 2.97 23.66
N VAL A 306 16.23 1.75 23.18
CA VAL A 306 17.05 0.73 23.84
C VAL A 306 18.18 0.31 22.90
N ASP A 307 19.41 0.32 23.43
CA ASP A 307 20.56 -0.27 22.78
C ASP A 307 20.45 -1.80 22.84
N ARG A 308 20.44 -2.46 21.68
CA ARG A 308 20.30 -3.92 21.56
C ARG A 308 21.59 -4.69 21.91
N ARG A 309 22.68 -3.98 22.19
CA ARG A 309 23.97 -4.57 22.58
C ARG A 309 24.06 -4.84 24.08
N GLN A 310 23.13 -4.30 24.87
CA GLN A 310 23.04 -4.44 26.33
C GLN A 310 21.86 -5.33 26.70
#